data_AF-A0A6B3NRE8-F1
#
_entry.id   AF-A0A6B3NRE8-F1
#
_cell.length_a   1.000
_cell.length_b   1.000
_cell.length_c   1.000
_cell.angle_alpha   90.00
_cell.angle_beta   90.00
_cell.angle_gamma   90.00
#
_symmetry.space_group_name_H-M   'P 1'
#
loop_
_entity.id
_entity.type
_entity.pdbx_description
1 polymer ?
#
loop_
_entity_poly.entity_id
_entity_poly.type
_entity_poly.pdbx_seq_one_letter_code
_entity_poly.pdbx_strand_id
1 'polypeptide(L)'
;QNQTKDFSKFPGAIVITTNCLMPPHETYEDKLFSLGPVGYPGINSVPYTEGGTFEFTSVIAKALELPGFTIDQPPRQVKTGFARKAVLNVADQVIEAVKQGKIRHFFLVGGCDGAKPDRNYYTEFVEKVPEDCVVLTLACGKFRFFDKQLGEIGSIPRLMDVGQCNDAYSAIQIALGLAQAFEIDVNQLPLSMILSWYEQKAVAVLLTLLYLGIKDIRLGPTLPAFISPNVFKLLSEKYNLKPITTPEQDLAICLS
;
A
#
# COMPACT_ATOMS: atom_id res chain seq x y z
N GLN A 1 8.21 9.50 -2.86
CA GLN A 1 8.55 10.41 -3.98
C GLN A 1 8.43 11.88 -3.62
N ASN A 2 7.44 12.31 -2.82
CA ASN A 2 7.28 13.74 -2.47
C ASN A 2 8.22 14.22 -1.36
N GLN A 3 9.06 13.33 -0.81
CA GLN A 3 9.86 13.59 0.38
C GLN A 3 10.77 14.82 0.25
N THR A 4 11.31 15.13 -0.93
CA THR A 4 12.20 16.29 -1.10
C THR A 4 11.47 17.61 -0.81
N LYS A 5 10.19 17.69 -1.17
CA LYS A 5 9.31 18.82 -0.87
C LYS A 5 8.82 18.76 0.59
N ASP A 6 8.39 17.59 1.04
CA ASP A 6 7.75 17.44 2.35
C ASP A 6 8.76 17.56 3.50
N PHE A 7 9.96 17.00 3.36
CA PHE A 7 11.05 17.09 4.35
C PHE A 7 11.62 18.51 4.46
N SER A 8 11.69 19.23 3.34
CA SER A 8 12.06 20.65 3.35
C SER A 8 11.10 21.45 4.24
N LYS A 9 9.79 21.19 4.12
CA LYS A 9 8.73 21.87 4.89
C LYS A 9 8.57 21.37 6.32
N PHE A 10 8.94 20.13 6.61
CA PHE A 10 8.75 19.55 7.94
C PHE A 10 9.67 20.24 8.95
N PRO A 11 9.15 20.92 9.98
CA PRO A 11 9.94 21.81 10.85
C PRO A 11 10.61 21.07 12.02
N GLY A 12 11.00 19.80 11.83
CA GLY A 12 11.56 18.94 12.86
C GLY A 12 12.60 17.96 12.31
N ALA A 13 13.23 17.20 13.20
CA ALA A 13 14.21 16.17 12.83
C ALA A 13 13.51 14.99 12.14
N ILE A 14 14.17 14.40 11.15
CA ILE A 14 13.61 13.34 10.29
C ILE A 14 14.50 12.11 10.40
N VAL A 15 13.92 10.97 10.78
CA VAL A 15 14.63 9.68 10.84
C VAL A 15 14.15 8.77 9.74
N ILE A 16 15.07 8.27 8.93
CA ILE A 16 14.80 7.33 7.85
C ILE A 16 15.26 5.93 8.25
N THR A 17 14.30 5.06 8.51
CA THR A 17 14.53 3.71 9.06
C THR A 17 14.75 2.64 8.00
N THR A 18 14.16 2.82 6.82
CA THR A 18 14.29 1.91 5.67
C THR A 18 14.28 2.71 4.36
N ASN A 19 14.36 2.01 3.22
CA ASN A 19 13.99 2.61 1.94
C ASN A 19 12.56 3.21 2.00
N CYS A 20 12.25 4.28 1.29
CA CYS A 20 13.01 4.88 0.18
C CYS A 20 13.52 6.28 0.52
N LEU A 21 14.82 6.42 0.75
CA LEU A 21 15.50 7.72 0.78
C LEU A 21 15.78 8.18 -0.65
N MET A 22 15.31 9.37 -1.02
CA MET A 22 15.75 10.04 -2.25
C MET A 22 17.04 10.82 -1.96
N PRO A 23 17.85 11.14 -2.99
CA PRO A 23 18.95 12.09 -2.84
C PRO A 23 18.51 13.32 -2.02
N PRO A 24 19.07 13.54 -0.81
CA PRO A 24 18.75 14.66 0.04
C PRO A 24 19.02 15.99 -0.66
N HIS A 25 18.33 17.03 -0.20
CA HIS A 25 18.54 18.40 -0.66
C HIS A 25 19.16 19.19 0.49
N GLU A 26 20.07 20.11 0.17
CA GLU A 26 20.83 20.93 1.13
C GLU A 26 19.91 21.66 2.14
N THR A 27 18.67 21.94 1.76
CA THR A 27 17.66 22.63 2.60
C THR A 27 17.18 21.84 3.82
N TYR A 28 17.47 20.53 3.91
CA TYR A 28 17.02 19.70 5.04
C TYR A 28 18.00 18.59 5.46
N GLU A 29 19.17 18.50 4.84
CA GLU A 29 20.14 17.44 5.14
C GLU A 29 20.64 17.50 6.59
N ASP A 30 20.76 18.71 7.16
CA ASP A 30 21.23 18.95 8.52
C ASP A 30 20.29 18.38 9.61
N LYS A 31 18.99 18.25 9.28
CA LYS A 31 17.95 17.68 10.14
C LYS A 31 17.57 16.26 9.77
N LEU A 32 18.30 15.63 8.84
CA LEU A 32 18.05 14.28 8.37
C LEU A 32 19.00 13.27 9.05
N PHE A 33 18.42 12.17 9.51
CA PHE A 33 19.12 11.07 10.17
C PHE A 33 18.76 9.74 9.49
N SER A 34 19.76 8.90 9.24
CA SER A 34 19.56 7.52 8.81
C SER A 34 19.63 6.56 9.99
N LEU A 35 18.93 5.43 9.86
CA LEU A 35 18.91 4.37 10.86
C LEU A 35 19.02 3.01 10.18
N GLY A 36 19.70 2.07 10.83
CA GLY A 36 19.87 0.70 10.34
C GLY A 36 20.64 0.64 9.01
N PRO A 37 20.10 -0.02 7.97
CA PRO A 37 20.80 -0.19 6.68
C PRO A 37 20.75 1.05 5.78
N VAL A 38 20.10 2.13 6.20
CA VAL A 38 19.97 3.35 5.40
C VAL A 38 21.25 4.19 5.52
N GLY A 39 21.73 4.72 4.40
CA GLY A 39 22.84 5.68 4.38
C GLY A 39 22.85 6.52 3.12
N TYR A 40 23.39 7.73 3.24
CA TYR A 40 23.69 8.65 2.13
C TYR A 40 24.91 9.50 2.53
N PRO A 41 25.80 9.89 1.61
CA PRO A 41 26.93 10.75 1.95
C PRO A 41 26.48 12.08 2.58
N GLY A 42 27.06 12.44 3.73
CA GLY A 42 26.81 13.73 4.37
C GLY A 42 25.60 13.82 5.30
N ILE A 43 24.76 12.78 5.41
CA ILE A 43 23.64 12.79 6.38
C ILE A 43 24.07 12.20 7.72
N ASN A 44 23.38 12.62 8.79
CA ASN A 44 23.62 12.07 10.13
C ASN A 44 23.19 10.60 10.19
N SER A 45 23.85 9.79 11.01
CA SER A 45 23.45 8.42 11.31
C SER A 45 23.10 8.29 12.78
N VAL A 46 22.02 7.58 13.10
CA VAL A 46 21.63 7.26 14.49
C VAL A 46 22.56 6.17 15.02
N PRO A 47 23.37 6.44 16.05
CA PRO A 47 24.32 5.46 16.57
C PRO A 47 23.62 4.39 17.41
N TYR A 48 24.38 3.35 17.74
CA TYR A 48 23.97 2.35 18.73
C TYR A 48 24.52 2.72 20.11
N THR A 49 23.68 2.54 21.13
CA THR A 49 24.08 2.44 22.54
C THR A 49 25.02 1.25 22.75
N GLU A 50 25.76 1.24 23.87
CA GLU A 50 26.57 0.08 24.28
C GLU A 50 25.74 -1.22 24.40
N GLY A 51 24.45 -1.11 24.73
CA GLY A 51 23.50 -2.23 24.81
C GLY A 51 22.92 -2.70 23.48
N GLY A 52 23.36 -2.15 22.34
CA GLY A 52 22.93 -2.56 21.00
C GLY A 52 21.57 -2.01 20.55
N THR A 53 20.97 -1.09 21.32
CA THR A 53 19.77 -0.34 20.92
C THR A 53 20.12 0.99 20.25
N PHE A 54 19.22 1.58 19.47
CA PHE A 54 19.45 2.88 18.84
C PHE A 54 19.44 4.02 19.87
N GLU A 55 20.43 4.92 19.78
CA GLU A 55 20.54 6.08 20.65
C GLU A 55 19.99 7.34 19.94
N PHE A 56 18.82 7.80 20.37
CA PHE A 56 18.13 8.94 19.73
C PHE A 56 18.51 10.32 20.29
N THR A 57 19.52 10.42 21.16
CA THR A 57 19.90 11.68 21.83
C THR A 57 20.14 12.82 20.84
N SER A 58 20.89 12.57 19.75
CA SER A 58 21.19 13.58 18.73
C SER A 58 19.95 13.99 17.91
N VAL A 59 19.06 13.05 17.62
CA VAL A 59 17.78 13.31 16.94
C VAL A 59 16.89 14.21 17.79
N ILE A 60 16.78 13.90 19.09
CA ILE A 60 15.97 14.66 20.04
C ILE A 60 16.54 16.08 20.22
N ALA A 61 17.86 16.20 20.41
CA ALA A 61 18.52 17.50 20.50
C ALA A 61 18.25 18.36 19.26
N LYS A 62 18.41 17.78 18.05
CA LYS A 62 18.10 18.48 16.80
C LYS A 62 16.63 18.88 16.70
N ALA A 63 15.71 18.03 17.15
CA ALA A 63 14.28 18.36 17.15
C ALA A 63 13.95 19.52 18.09
N LEU A 64 14.62 19.63 19.25
CA LEU A 64 14.44 20.71 20.22
C LEU A 64 15.00 22.07 19.74
N GLU A 65 16.01 22.05 18.85
CA GLU A 65 16.56 23.26 18.22
C GLU A 65 15.68 23.81 17.09
N LEU A 66 14.83 22.96 16.50
CA LEU A 66 14.02 23.31 15.33
C LEU A 66 12.71 23.98 15.76
N PRO A 67 12.16 24.88 14.92
CA PRO A 67 11.01 25.72 15.29
C PRO A 67 9.72 24.94 15.58
N GLY A 68 9.63 23.67 15.14
CA GLY A 68 8.39 22.90 15.21
C GLY A 68 7.27 23.53 14.37
N PHE A 69 6.07 22.98 14.48
CA PHE A 69 4.90 23.59 13.85
C PHE A 69 4.51 24.86 14.63
N THR A 70 4.50 26.01 13.96
CA THR A 70 4.13 27.31 14.55
C THR A 70 2.66 27.67 14.33
N ILE A 71 1.95 26.90 13.49
CA ILE A 71 0.55 27.13 13.11
C ILE A 71 -0.19 25.82 13.24
N ASP A 72 -1.26 25.81 14.02
CA ASP A 72 -2.21 24.71 14.07
C ASP A 72 -3.08 24.68 12.80
N GLN A 73 -3.33 23.49 12.28
CA GLN A 73 -4.25 23.27 11.17
C GLN A 73 -5.34 22.28 11.58
N PRO A 74 -6.59 22.42 11.06
CA PRO A 74 -7.61 21.41 11.28
C PRO A 74 -7.09 20.02 10.88
N PRO A 75 -7.18 19.03 11.78
CA PRO A 75 -6.63 17.71 11.50
C PRO A 75 -7.42 17.07 10.36
N ARG A 76 -6.69 16.55 9.38
CA ARG A 76 -7.27 15.64 8.40
C ARG A 76 -7.35 14.24 9.00
N GLN A 77 -8.53 13.63 8.96
CA GLN A 77 -8.74 12.28 9.48
C GLN A 77 -8.84 11.26 8.35
N VAL A 78 -8.18 10.13 8.53
CA VAL A 78 -8.25 8.95 7.66
C VAL A 78 -8.42 7.72 8.55
N LYS A 79 -9.39 6.87 8.24
CA LYS A 79 -9.65 5.63 8.97
C LYS A 79 -8.67 4.56 8.50
N THR A 80 -7.90 3.98 9.41
CA THR A 80 -6.91 2.94 9.12
C THR A 80 -6.99 1.81 10.16
N GLY A 81 -6.15 0.77 10.00
CA GLY A 81 -6.04 -0.31 10.99
C GLY A 81 -6.88 -1.54 10.66
N PHE A 82 -7.28 -1.72 9.41
CA PHE A 82 -8.05 -2.88 8.93
C PHE A 82 -7.14 -4.09 8.63
N ALA A 83 -6.18 -4.36 9.52
CA ALA A 83 -5.37 -5.57 9.43
C ALA A 83 -6.22 -6.82 9.77
N ARG A 84 -5.66 -8.02 9.56
CA ARG A 84 -6.42 -9.29 9.60
C ARG A 84 -7.30 -9.48 10.84
N LYS A 85 -6.82 -9.13 12.04
CA LYS A 85 -7.63 -9.31 13.27
C LYS A 85 -8.84 -8.38 13.30
N ALA A 86 -8.67 -7.13 12.89
CA ALA A 86 -9.75 -6.16 12.87
C ALA A 86 -10.84 -6.57 11.88
N VAL A 87 -10.44 -7.03 10.67
CA VAL A 87 -11.38 -7.47 9.63
C VAL A 87 -12.03 -8.80 9.98
N LEU A 88 -11.25 -9.78 10.44
CA LEU A 88 -11.79 -11.11 10.78
C LEU A 88 -12.75 -11.07 11.98
N ASN A 89 -12.59 -10.13 12.90
CA ASN A 89 -13.53 -9.93 14.02
C ASN A 89 -14.92 -9.45 13.57
N VAL A 90 -15.04 -8.90 12.36
CA VAL A 90 -16.32 -8.50 11.75
C VAL A 90 -16.63 -9.33 10.50
N ALA A 91 -15.97 -10.49 10.33
CA ALA A 91 -16.13 -11.33 9.15
C ALA A 91 -17.59 -11.71 8.91
N ASP A 92 -18.34 -12.04 9.97
CA ASP A 92 -19.76 -12.41 9.85
C ASP A 92 -20.60 -11.30 9.20
N GLN A 93 -20.33 -10.03 9.56
CA GLN A 93 -21.02 -8.87 8.95
C GLN A 93 -20.64 -8.70 7.48
N VAL A 94 -19.36 -8.91 7.14
CA VAL A 94 -18.87 -8.86 5.75
C VAL A 94 -19.49 -9.99 4.93
N ILE A 95 -19.50 -11.21 5.46
CA ILE A 95 -20.08 -12.40 4.82
C ILE A 95 -21.57 -12.21 4.59
N GLU A 96 -22.30 -11.73 5.59
CA GLU A 96 -23.73 -11.45 5.49
C GLU A 96 -24.02 -10.38 4.42
N ALA A 97 -23.24 -9.30 4.40
CA ALA A 97 -23.38 -8.24 3.40
C ALA A 97 -23.14 -8.76 1.96
N VAL A 98 -22.17 -9.66 1.77
CA VAL A 98 -21.95 -10.33 0.47
C VAL A 98 -23.11 -11.27 0.13
N LYS A 99 -23.55 -12.12 1.06
CA LYS A 99 -24.68 -13.07 0.84
C LYS A 99 -25.99 -12.36 0.51
N GLN A 100 -26.20 -11.17 1.07
CA GLN A 100 -27.37 -10.31 0.80
C GLN A 100 -27.22 -9.47 -0.48
N GLY A 101 -26.09 -9.58 -1.19
CA GLY A 101 -25.82 -8.79 -2.40
C GLY A 101 -25.58 -7.30 -2.13
N LYS A 102 -25.34 -6.89 -0.88
CA LYS A 102 -25.00 -5.50 -0.51
C LYS A 102 -23.57 -5.14 -0.91
N ILE A 103 -22.65 -6.11 -0.78
CA ILE A 103 -21.29 -6.01 -1.31
C ILE A 103 -21.19 -6.94 -2.50
N ARG A 104 -21.06 -6.35 -3.69
CA ARG A 104 -20.91 -7.11 -4.93
C ARG A 104 -19.47 -7.59 -5.14
N HIS A 105 -18.49 -6.75 -4.83
CA HIS A 105 -17.09 -7.03 -5.17
C HIS A 105 -16.09 -6.33 -4.25
N PHE A 106 -14.93 -6.96 -4.09
CA PHE A 106 -13.76 -6.41 -3.41
C PHE A 106 -12.64 -6.12 -4.41
N PHE A 107 -11.96 -4.99 -4.21
CA PHE A 107 -10.76 -4.65 -4.97
C PHE A 107 -9.59 -4.49 -4.01
N LEU A 108 -8.54 -5.29 -4.18
CA LEU A 108 -7.25 -5.00 -3.56
C LEU A 108 -6.47 -4.07 -4.47
N VAL A 109 -6.49 -2.77 -4.17
CA VAL A 109 -5.77 -1.74 -4.92
C VAL A 109 -4.63 -1.21 -4.05
N GLY A 110 -3.38 -1.38 -4.47
CA GLY A 110 -2.26 -0.92 -3.64
C GLY A 110 -0.92 -1.51 -4.05
N GLY A 111 0.04 -1.52 -3.13
CA GLY A 111 1.43 -1.91 -3.40
C GLY A 111 2.37 -0.70 -3.32
N CYS A 112 3.38 -0.62 -4.18
CA CYS A 112 4.39 0.44 -4.06
C CYS A 112 4.20 1.57 -5.07
N ASP A 113 4.17 2.81 -4.57
CA ASP A 113 4.07 4.05 -5.36
C ASP A 113 5.42 4.51 -5.93
N GLY A 114 5.38 5.43 -6.89
CA GLY A 114 6.53 6.05 -7.53
C GLY A 114 6.17 7.33 -8.28
N ALA A 115 7.11 7.94 -9.00
CA ALA A 115 6.91 9.27 -9.60
C ALA A 115 6.22 9.27 -10.99
N LYS A 116 6.10 8.12 -11.67
CA LYS A 116 5.55 8.06 -13.03
C LYS A 116 4.10 8.58 -13.08
N PRO A 117 3.74 9.47 -14.03
CA PRO A 117 2.38 10.00 -14.18
C PRO A 117 1.32 8.91 -14.41
N ASP A 118 1.66 7.83 -15.10
CA ASP A 118 0.77 6.69 -15.39
C ASP A 118 0.13 6.08 -14.13
N ARG A 119 0.70 6.34 -12.94
CA ARG A 119 0.13 5.90 -11.66
C ARG A 119 -1.15 6.64 -11.27
N ASN A 120 -1.54 7.70 -11.99
CA ASN A 120 -2.86 8.31 -11.88
C ASN A 120 -3.98 7.30 -12.20
N TYR A 121 -3.67 6.26 -12.99
CA TYR A 121 -4.53 5.08 -13.16
C TYR A 121 -5.13 4.61 -11.83
N TYR A 122 -4.34 4.50 -10.76
CA TYR A 122 -4.83 3.94 -9.49
C TYR A 122 -5.79 4.88 -8.76
N THR A 123 -5.57 6.19 -8.86
CA THR A 123 -6.50 7.21 -8.33
C THR A 123 -7.82 7.12 -9.09
N GLU A 124 -7.76 7.16 -10.42
CA GLU A 124 -8.94 7.11 -11.28
C GLU A 124 -9.71 5.79 -11.16
N PHE A 125 -8.99 4.67 -11.03
CA PHE A 125 -9.60 3.36 -10.81
C PHE A 125 -10.43 3.37 -9.52
N VAL A 126 -9.85 3.81 -8.40
CA VAL A 126 -10.54 3.86 -7.10
C VAL A 126 -11.72 4.83 -7.11
N GLU A 127 -11.60 5.97 -7.79
CA GLU A 127 -12.71 6.92 -7.94
C GLU A 127 -13.89 6.35 -8.75
N LYS A 128 -13.62 5.42 -9.67
CA LYS A 128 -14.62 4.76 -10.51
C LYS A 128 -15.19 3.48 -9.89
N VAL A 129 -14.65 3.00 -8.76
CA VAL A 129 -15.17 1.80 -8.08
C VAL A 129 -16.62 2.02 -7.66
N PRO A 130 -17.58 1.16 -8.10
CA PRO A 130 -19.00 1.32 -7.79
C PRO A 130 -19.33 1.31 -6.30
N GLU A 131 -20.41 2.00 -5.92
CA GLU A 131 -20.83 2.19 -4.52
C GLU A 131 -21.14 0.90 -3.76
N ASP A 132 -21.43 -0.19 -4.46
CA ASP A 132 -21.66 -1.53 -3.92
C ASP A 132 -20.37 -2.38 -3.82
N CYS A 133 -19.20 -1.78 -3.99
CA CYS A 133 -17.90 -2.43 -3.91
C CYS A 133 -17.01 -1.84 -2.80
N VAL A 134 -16.09 -2.66 -2.29
CA VAL A 134 -15.11 -2.29 -1.24
C VAL A 134 -13.69 -2.30 -1.80
N VAL A 135 -12.90 -1.30 -1.43
CA VAL A 135 -11.47 -1.17 -1.75
C VAL A 135 -10.63 -1.49 -0.52
N LEU A 136 -9.87 -2.56 -0.58
CA LEU A 136 -8.77 -2.87 0.34
C LEU A 136 -7.48 -2.25 -0.21
N THR A 137 -6.69 -1.61 0.64
CA THR A 137 -5.40 -1.03 0.23
C THR A 137 -4.29 -1.31 1.20
N LEU A 138 -3.04 -1.26 0.71
CA LEU A 138 -1.82 -1.46 1.49
C LEU A 138 -0.64 -0.74 0.87
N ALA A 139 0.41 -0.59 1.69
CA ALA A 139 1.68 0.02 1.32
C ALA A 139 1.56 1.44 0.75
N CYS A 140 2.66 2.02 0.27
CA CYS A 140 2.68 3.43 -0.11
C CYS A 140 1.83 3.75 -1.36
N GLY A 141 1.43 2.75 -2.16
CA GLY A 141 0.46 2.89 -3.25
C GLY A 141 -0.86 3.51 -2.79
N LYS A 142 -1.24 3.29 -1.53
CA LYS A 142 -2.43 3.91 -0.93
C LYS A 142 -2.42 5.43 -1.02
N PHE A 143 -1.25 6.09 -0.97
CA PHE A 143 -1.17 7.55 -0.92
C PHE A 143 -1.74 8.25 -2.18
N ARG A 144 -2.06 7.48 -3.23
CA ARG A 144 -2.80 7.94 -4.41
C ARG A 144 -4.29 8.20 -4.17
N PHE A 145 -4.89 7.61 -3.13
CA PHE A 145 -6.34 7.64 -2.89
C PHE A 145 -6.74 7.37 -1.43
N PHE A 146 -5.80 7.28 -0.48
CA PHE A 146 -6.02 6.93 0.93
C PHE A 146 -7.00 7.85 1.67
N ASP A 147 -7.22 9.02 1.10
CA ASP A 147 -7.90 10.15 1.69
C ASP A 147 -9.25 10.46 1.00
N LYS A 148 -9.67 9.59 0.07
CA LYS A 148 -10.95 9.65 -0.62
C LYS A 148 -12.08 9.22 0.31
N GLN A 149 -13.18 9.97 0.26
CA GLN A 149 -14.38 9.70 1.05
C GLN A 149 -15.32 8.78 0.26
N LEU A 150 -15.00 7.47 0.22
CA LEU A 150 -15.80 6.49 -0.53
C LEU A 150 -17.12 6.10 0.17
N GLY A 151 -17.32 6.51 1.42
CA GLY A 151 -18.51 6.15 2.21
C GLY A 151 -18.43 4.75 2.83
N GLU A 152 -19.58 4.22 3.23
CA GLU A 152 -19.72 2.93 3.92
C GLU A 152 -20.90 2.13 3.31
N ILE A 153 -20.82 0.80 3.34
CA ILE A 153 -21.92 -0.11 2.98
C ILE A 153 -22.45 -0.68 4.31
N GLY A 154 -23.60 -0.17 4.77
CA GLY A 154 -24.03 -0.40 6.15
C GLY A 154 -23.02 0.22 7.12
N SER A 155 -22.42 -0.60 8.00
CA SER A 155 -21.36 -0.19 8.93
C SER A 155 -19.94 -0.42 8.39
N ILE A 156 -19.79 -0.90 7.15
CA ILE A 156 -18.53 -1.39 6.58
C ILE A 156 -17.90 -0.28 5.73
N PRO A 157 -16.73 0.28 6.10
CA PRO A 157 -16.07 1.31 5.30
C PRO A 157 -15.68 0.81 3.91
N ARG A 158 -15.95 1.61 2.87
CA ARG A 158 -15.62 1.24 1.49
C ARG A 158 -14.13 1.35 1.17
N LEU A 159 -13.36 2.11 1.95
CA LEU A 159 -11.90 2.18 1.84
C LEU A 159 -11.27 1.64 3.12
N MET A 160 -10.58 0.52 3.03
CA MET A 160 -9.95 -0.15 4.17
C MET A 160 -8.44 -0.26 3.98
N ASP A 161 -7.69 0.49 4.79
CA ASP A 161 -6.24 0.38 4.84
C ASP A 161 -5.80 -0.78 5.75
N VAL A 162 -5.21 -1.82 5.14
CA VAL A 162 -4.72 -3.01 5.83
C VAL A 162 -3.29 -2.87 6.36
N GLY A 163 -2.57 -1.80 6.01
CA GLY A 163 -1.26 -1.47 6.58
C GLY A 163 -0.11 -1.30 5.58
N GLN A 164 1.09 -1.72 5.96
CA GLN A 164 2.33 -1.61 5.17
C GLN A 164 2.40 -2.68 4.07
N CYS A 165 3.50 -2.74 3.31
CA CYS A 165 3.70 -3.76 2.27
C CYS A 165 3.75 -5.19 2.83
N ASN A 166 4.30 -5.36 4.03
CA ASN A 166 4.29 -6.64 4.76
C ASN A 166 2.88 -7.04 5.23
N ASP A 167 1.94 -6.10 5.37
CA ASP A 167 0.54 -6.42 5.63
C ASP A 167 -0.19 -7.00 4.41
N ALA A 168 0.50 -7.22 3.29
CA ALA A 168 0.06 -8.18 2.28
C ALA A 168 -0.26 -9.56 2.89
N TYR A 169 0.46 -9.96 3.95
CA TYR A 169 0.10 -11.13 4.73
C TYR A 169 -1.31 -11.01 5.33
N SER A 170 -1.65 -9.85 5.91
CA SER A 170 -2.99 -9.60 6.44
C SER A 170 -4.06 -9.66 5.34
N ALA A 171 -3.81 -9.08 4.16
CA ALA A 171 -4.73 -9.17 3.02
C ALA A 171 -4.95 -10.62 2.56
N ILE A 172 -3.88 -11.43 2.49
CA ILE A 172 -3.96 -12.86 2.15
C ILE A 172 -4.80 -13.61 3.20
N GLN A 173 -4.56 -13.37 4.49
CA GLN A 173 -5.34 -14.02 5.56
C GLN A 173 -6.83 -13.66 5.51
N ILE A 174 -7.15 -12.40 5.17
CA ILE A 174 -8.54 -11.97 4.97
C ILE A 174 -9.17 -12.72 3.79
N ALA A 175 -8.49 -12.79 2.64
CA ALA A 175 -8.99 -13.51 1.48
C ALA A 175 -9.19 -15.01 1.78
N LEU A 176 -8.22 -15.68 2.40
CA LEU A 176 -8.34 -17.09 2.76
C LEU A 176 -9.47 -17.33 3.76
N GLY A 177 -9.64 -16.45 4.76
CA GLY A 177 -10.72 -16.55 5.74
C GLY A 177 -12.10 -16.37 5.10
N LEU A 178 -12.25 -15.42 4.17
CA LEU A 178 -13.49 -15.24 3.40
C LEU A 178 -13.77 -16.46 2.52
N ALA A 179 -12.77 -16.97 1.78
CA ALA A 179 -12.92 -18.14 0.93
C ALA A 179 -13.39 -19.36 1.74
N GLN A 180 -12.79 -19.58 2.91
CA GLN A 180 -13.19 -20.63 3.83
C GLN A 180 -14.65 -20.46 4.31
N ALA A 181 -15.06 -19.24 4.65
CA ALA A 181 -16.42 -18.97 5.12
C ALA A 181 -17.49 -19.10 4.04
N PHE A 182 -17.12 -18.93 2.77
CA PHE A 182 -17.99 -19.20 1.62
C PHE A 182 -17.89 -20.64 1.11
N GLU A 183 -16.97 -21.46 1.64
CA GLU A 183 -16.68 -22.83 1.19
C GLU A 183 -16.30 -22.90 -0.31
N ILE A 184 -15.51 -21.91 -0.77
CA ILE A 184 -15.05 -21.79 -2.17
C ILE A 184 -13.52 -21.69 -2.25
N ASP A 185 -12.97 -21.86 -3.47
CA ASP A 185 -11.56 -21.56 -3.72
C ASP A 185 -11.30 -20.04 -3.60
N VAL A 186 -10.10 -19.66 -3.16
CA VAL A 186 -9.74 -18.23 -3.02
C VAL A 186 -9.84 -17.46 -4.33
N ASN A 187 -9.63 -18.11 -5.48
CA ASN A 187 -9.76 -17.47 -6.80
C ASN A 187 -11.22 -17.36 -7.27
N GLN A 188 -12.18 -17.93 -6.54
CA GLN A 188 -13.61 -17.81 -6.80
C GLN A 188 -14.26 -16.68 -5.97
N LEU A 189 -13.51 -16.06 -5.05
CA LEU A 189 -13.99 -14.88 -4.34
C LEU A 189 -14.29 -13.74 -5.33
N PRO A 190 -15.29 -12.89 -5.04
CA PRO A 190 -15.50 -11.65 -5.77
C PRO A 190 -14.41 -10.63 -5.38
N LEU A 191 -13.16 -10.93 -5.69
CA LEU A 191 -11.97 -10.18 -5.34
C LEU A 191 -11.08 -10.00 -6.58
N SER A 192 -10.78 -8.75 -6.92
CA SER A 192 -9.81 -8.43 -7.96
C SER A 192 -8.58 -7.74 -7.39
N MET A 193 -7.39 -8.14 -7.85
CA MET A 193 -6.12 -7.59 -7.37
C MET A 193 -5.50 -6.66 -8.41
N ILE A 194 -5.42 -5.37 -8.05
CA ILE A 194 -4.90 -4.28 -8.88
C ILE A 194 -3.63 -3.74 -8.21
N LEU A 195 -2.50 -4.37 -8.54
CA LEU A 195 -1.24 -4.17 -7.83
C LEU A 195 -0.32 -3.17 -8.55
N SER A 196 0.19 -2.24 -7.76
CA SER A 196 1.30 -1.35 -8.11
C SER A 196 2.60 -1.89 -7.54
N TRP A 197 3.68 -1.77 -8.29
CA TRP A 197 5.02 -2.14 -7.81
C TRP A 197 6.03 -1.03 -8.10
N TYR A 198 7.15 -1.05 -7.38
CA TYR A 198 8.25 -0.11 -7.56
C TYR A 198 9.60 -0.73 -7.22
N GLU A 199 9.68 -1.41 -6.07
CA GLU A 199 10.92 -1.98 -5.53
C GLU A 199 10.74 -3.47 -5.15
N GLN A 200 11.74 -4.06 -4.50
CA GLN A 200 11.90 -5.50 -4.37
C GLN A 200 10.94 -6.13 -3.36
N LYS A 201 10.45 -5.41 -2.34
CA LYS A 201 9.43 -5.94 -1.43
C LYS A 201 8.13 -6.23 -2.18
N ALA A 202 7.74 -5.38 -3.12
CA ALA A 202 6.58 -5.65 -3.98
C ALA A 202 6.76 -6.92 -4.84
N VAL A 203 7.98 -7.20 -5.30
CA VAL A 203 8.30 -8.44 -6.04
C VAL A 203 8.14 -9.67 -5.15
N ALA A 204 8.64 -9.61 -3.91
CA ALA A 204 8.47 -10.70 -2.94
C ALA A 204 6.98 -10.97 -2.63
N VAL A 205 6.17 -9.92 -2.51
CA VAL A 205 4.71 -10.04 -2.35
C VAL A 205 4.08 -10.72 -3.56
N LEU A 206 4.42 -10.29 -4.78
CA LEU A 206 3.92 -10.91 -6.00
C LEU A 206 4.27 -12.41 -6.07
N LEU A 207 5.54 -12.77 -5.83
CA LEU A 207 5.97 -14.16 -5.82
C LEU A 207 5.24 -15.00 -4.76
N THR A 208 4.95 -14.41 -3.60
CA THR A 208 4.16 -15.07 -2.55
C THR A 208 2.74 -15.36 -3.03
N LEU A 209 2.07 -14.38 -3.68
CA LEU A 209 0.73 -14.58 -4.24
C LEU A 209 0.72 -15.68 -5.30
N LEU A 210 1.70 -15.67 -6.21
CA LEU A 210 1.85 -16.69 -7.24
C LEU A 210 2.12 -18.09 -6.62
N TYR A 211 2.95 -18.17 -5.58
CA TYR A 211 3.20 -19.42 -4.85
C TYR A 211 1.93 -19.98 -4.21
N LEU A 212 1.09 -19.11 -3.65
CA LEU A 212 -0.21 -19.48 -3.08
C LEU A 212 -1.27 -19.81 -4.16
N GLY A 213 -0.91 -19.76 -5.44
CA GLY A 213 -1.82 -20.08 -6.54
C GLY A 213 -2.86 -18.99 -6.81
N ILE A 214 -2.64 -17.76 -6.33
CA ILE A 214 -3.50 -16.62 -6.64
C ILE A 214 -3.36 -16.28 -8.13
N LYS A 215 -4.50 -16.09 -8.77
CA LYS A 215 -4.61 -15.79 -10.20
C LYS A 215 -5.21 -14.40 -10.44
N ASP A 216 -5.22 -13.99 -11.70
CA ASP A 216 -5.95 -12.80 -12.18
C ASP A 216 -5.47 -11.47 -11.58
N ILE A 217 -4.18 -11.42 -11.25
CA ILE A 217 -3.51 -10.20 -10.78
C ILE A 217 -3.26 -9.27 -11.97
N ARG A 218 -3.66 -8.00 -11.83
CA ARG A 218 -3.24 -6.91 -12.71
C ARG A 218 -2.06 -6.18 -12.10
N LEU A 219 -0.96 -6.08 -12.84
CA LEU A 219 0.31 -5.51 -12.38
C LEU A 219 0.68 -4.26 -13.19
N GLY A 220 1.03 -3.18 -12.51
CA GLY A 220 1.36 -1.91 -13.15
C GLY A 220 2.24 -0.96 -12.33
N PRO A 221 2.53 0.25 -12.86
CA PRO A 221 2.00 0.78 -14.13
C PRO A 221 2.70 0.21 -15.37
N THR A 222 3.90 -0.35 -15.21
CA THR A 222 4.65 -1.04 -16.27
C THR A 222 5.09 -2.39 -15.77
N LEU A 223 5.28 -3.37 -16.65
CA LEU A 223 5.87 -4.64 -16.23
C LEU A 223 7.33 -4.46 -15.76
N PRO A 224 7.81 -5.26 -14.80
CA PRO A 224 9.22 -5.21 -14.41
C PRO A 224 10.16 -5.56 -15.55
N ALA A 225 11.14 -4.69 -15.79
CA ALA A 225 12.10 -4.83 -16.89
C ALA A 225 12.95 -6.12 -16.81
N PHE A 226 13.09 -6.71 -15.62
CA PHE A 226 13.80 -7.97 -15.40
C PHE A 226 12.95 -9.21 -15.74
N ILE A 227 11.66 -9.06 -16.06
CA ILE A 227 10.82 -10.15 -16.53
C ILE A 227 10.87 -10.17 -18.06
N SER A 228 11.54 -11.18 -18.61
CA SER A 228 11.60 -11.35 -20.07
C SER A 228 10.22 -11.70 -20.65
N PRO A 229 9.97 -11.45 -21.94
CA PRO A 229 8.68 -11.79 -22.58
C PRO A 229 8.28 -13.26 -22.40
N ASN A 230 9.24 -14.20 -22.47
CA ASN A 230 8.97 -15.62 -22.28
C ASN A 230 8.58 -15.96 -20.84
N VAL A 231 9.24 -15.34 -19.86
CA VAL A 231 8.88 -15.52 -18.44
C VAL A 231 7.52 -14.91 -18.17
N PHE A 232 7.24 -13.71 -18.69
CA PHE A 232 5.92 -13.09 -18.52
C PHE A 232 4.82 -13.96 -19.13
N LYS A 233 5.02 -14.47 -20.36
CA LYS A 233 4.08 -15.38 -21.02
C LYS A 233 3.79 -16.62 -20.16
N LEU A 234 4.81 -17.25 -19.58
CA LEU A 234 4.63 -18.39 -18.68
C LEU A 234 3.79 -18.01 -17.44
N LEU A 235 4.05 -16.84 -16.85
CA LEU A 235 3.28 -16.35 -15.70
C LEU A 235 1.83 -16.02 -16.08
N SER A 236 1.60 -15.46 -17.27
CA SER A 236 0.26 -15.22 -17.81
C SER A 236 -0.48 -16.53 -18.08
N GLU A 237 0.16 -17.53 -18.67
CA GLU A 237 -0.48 -18.84 -18.95
C GLU A 237 -0.82 -19.59 -17.65
N LYS A 238 0.06 -19.54 -16.65
CA LYS A 238 -0.13 -20.30 -15.40
C LYS A 238 -1.04 -19.61 -14.39
N TYR A 239 -0.92 -18.29 -14.24
CA TYR A 239 -1.57 -17.52 -13.18
C TYR A 239 -2.51 -16.44 -13.71
N ASN A 240 -2.68 -16.30 -15.02
CA ASN A 240 -3.46 -15.21 -15.61
C ASN A 240 -2.97 -13.82 -15.18
N LEU A 241 -1.65 -13.67 -14.96
CA LEU A 241 -1.02 -12.39 -14.67
C LEU A 241 -1.13 -11.46 -15.87
N LYS A 242 -1.66 -10.25 -15.67
CA LYS A 242 -1.94 -9.27 -16.73
C LYS A 242 -1.29 -7.92 -16.42
N PRO A 243 -0.85 -7.17 -17.44
CA PRO A 243 -0.60 -5.74 -17.25
C PRO A 243 -1.94 -5.01 -16.99
N ILE A 244 -1.88 -3.83 -16.36
CA ILE A 244 -3.03 -2.91 -16.34
C ILE A 244 -3.31 -2.34 -17.74
N THR A 245 -4.56 -1.91 -17.96
CA THR A 245 -5.01 -1.23 -19.18
C THR A 245 -5.50 0.18 -18.85
N THR A 246 -6.75 0.54 -19.15
CA THR A 246 -7.39 1.75 -18.63
C THR A 246 -8.25 1.43 -17.41
N PRO A 247 -8.50 2.39 -16.51
CA PRO A 247 -9.35 2.17 -15.35
C PRO A 247 -10.73 1.59 -15.71
N GLU A 248 -11.36 2.08 -16.77
CA GLU A 248 -12.68 1.64 -17.23
C GLU A 248 -12.66 0.20 -17.73
N GLN A 249 -11.67 -0.15 -18.57
CA GLN A 249 -11.55 -1.48 -19.14
C GLN A 249 -11.27 -2.51 -18.05
N ASP A 250 -10.34 -2.22 -17.16
CA ASP A 250 -10.01 -3.14 -16.08
C ASP A 250 -11.18 -3.30 -15.10
N LEU A 251 -11.87 -2.22 -14.76
CA LEU A 251 -13.06 -2.28 -13.90
C LEU A 251 -14.18 -3.11 -14.55
N ALA A 252 -14.45 -2.91 -15.84
CA ALA A 252 -15.46 -3.68 -16.57
C ALA A 252 -15.15 -5.18 -16.58
N ILE A 253 -13.88 -5.55 -16.83
CA ILE A 253 -13.47 -6.96 -16.80
C ILE A 253 -13.49 -7.54 -15.38
N CYS A 254 -13.21 -6.75 -14.35
CA CYS A 254 -13.25 -7.25 -12.96
C CYS A 254 -14.67 -7.50 -12.46
N LEU A 255 -15.66 -6.79 -13.02
CA LEU A 255 -17.07 -6.86 -12.60
C LEU A 255 -17.94 -7.73 -13.51
N SER A 256 -17.37 -8.32 -14.56
CA SER A 256 -18.02 -9.27 -15.46
C SER A 256 -17.92 -10.70 -14.95
#